data_AF-A0A1C0U6X4-F1
#
_entry.id   AF-A0A1C0U6X4-F1
#
_cell.length_a   1.000
_cell.length_b   1.000
_cell.length_c   1.000
_cell.angle_alpha   90.00
_cell.angle_beta   90.00
_cell.angle_gamma   90.00
#
_symmetry.space_group_name_H-M   'P 1'
#
loop_
_entity.id
_entity.type
_entity.pdbx_description
1 polymer ?
#
loop_
_entity_poly.entity_id
_entity_poly.type
_entity_poly.pdbx_seq_one_letter_code
_entity_poly.pdbx_strand_id
1 'polypeptide(L)' 'MIYLPVHIEEGYLNIAEDVIPVSTELNTGTIIVSKNEYHCLDKADQQASNDLEIILADLGILPLYSEMK' A
#
# COMPACT_ATOMS: atom_id res chain seq x y z
N MET A 1 6.56 1.54 -0.83
CA MET A 1 5.63 0.91 -1.78
C MET A 1 5.32 -0.49 -1.29
N ILE A 2 4.05 -0.91 -1.37
CA ILE A 2 3.61 -2.27 -1.02
C ILE A 2 2.67 -2.79 -2.10
N TYR A 3 2.85 -4.05 -2.51
CA TYR A 3 1.92 -4.76 -3.39
C TYR A 3 0.98 -5.60 -2.54
N LEU A 4 -0.32 -5.52 -2.80
CA LEU A 4 -1.32 -6.40 -2.19
C LEU A 4 -2.15 -7.07 -3.29
N PRO A 5 -2.46 -8.38 -3.16
CA PRO A 5 -3.27 -9.13 -4.13
C PRO A 5 -4.77 -8.83 -3.96
N VAL A 6 -5.10 -7.54 -3.80
CA VAL A 6 -6.45 -7.01 -3.69
C VAL A 6 -6.62 -5.89 -4.70
N HIS A 7 -7.84 -5.76 -5.24
CA HIS A 7 -8.15 -4.63 -6.09
C HIS A 7 -8.56 -3.44 -5.22
N ILE A 8 -7.81 -2.35 -5.31
CA ILE A 8 -8.11 -1.08 -4.65
C ILE A 8 -8.29 -0.03 -5.74
N GLU A 9 -9.45 0.63 -5.73
CA GLU A 9 -9.77 1.72 -6.65
C GLU A 9 -8.96 2.98 -6.32
N GLU A 10 -8.65 3.77 -7.36
CA GLU A 10 -8.01 5.08 -7.22
C GLU A 10 -8.89 5.99 -6.36
N GLY A 11 -8.29 6.69 -5.38
CA GLY A 11 -9.01 7.54 -4.43
C GLY A 11 -9.62 6.81 -3.22
N TYR A 12 -9.55 5.48 -3.16
CA TYR A 12 -9.94 4.74 -1.94
C TYR A 12 -8.98 5.01 -0.77
N LEU A 13 -7.68 5.22 -1.08
CA LEU A 13 -6.64 5.57 -0.13
C LEU A 13 -6.14 6.99 -0.38
N ASN A 14 -6.87 7.99 0.14
CA ASN A 14 -6.53 9.43 -0.02
C ASN A 14 -5.16 9.84 0.53
N ILE A 15 -4.53 9.00 1.35
CA ILE A 15 -3.22 9.24 1.94
C ILE A 15 -2.07 8.62 1.14
N ALA A 16 -2.38 7.75 0.18
CA ALA A 16 -1.39 7.24 -0.74
C ALA A 16 -1.06 8.33 -1.75
N GLU A 17 0.22 8.47 -2.11
CA GLU A 17 0.60 9.36 -3.21
C GLU A 17 0.14 8.79 -4.56
N ASP A 18 0.15 7.46 -4.69
CA ASP A 18 -0.34 6.79 -5.89
C ASP A 18 -0.90 5.38 -5.57
N VAL A 19 -1.85 4.94 -6.39
CA VAL A 19 -2.52 3.64 -6.31
C VAL A 19 -2.55 3.05 -7.72
N ILE A 20 -1.65 2.11 -7.99
CA ILE A 20 -1.41 1.57 -9.33
C ILE A 20 -2.06 0.19 -9.44
N PRO A 21 -3.16 0.04 -10.19
CA PRO A 21 -3.76 -1.26 -10.42
C PRO A 21 -2.83 -2.14 -11.28
N VAL A 22 -2.63 -3.38 -10.86
CA VAL A 22 -1.84 -4.39 -11.56
C VAL A 22 -2.78 -5.46 -12.10
N SER A 23 -2.79 -5.64 -13.41
CA SER A 23 -3.51 -6.72 -14.07
C SER A 23 -2.62 -7.37 -15.12
N THR A 24 -2.07 -8.52 -14.77
CA THR A 24 -1.23 -9.36 -15.64
C THR A 24 -1.85 -10.76 -15.76
N GLU A 25 -1.37 -11.58 -16.69
CA GLU A 25 -1.83 -12.97 -16.83
C GLU A 25 -1.64 -13.82 -15.56
N LEU A 26 -0.66 -13.46 -14.72
CA LEU A 26 -0.28 -14.24 -13.54
C LEU A 26 -0.73 -13.61 -12.22
N ASN A 27 -0.95 -12.29 -12.18
CA ASN A 27 -1.20 -11.54 -10.96
C ASN A 27 -2.21 -10.42 -11.20
N THR A 28 -3.15 -10.30 -10.27
CA THR A 28 -4.09 -9.18 -10.16
C THR A 28 -3.98 -8.63 -8.75
N GLY A 29 -3.83 -7.32 -8.63
CA GLY A 29 -3.69 -6.65 -7.34
C GLY A 29 -3.46 -5.15 -7.52
N THR A 30 -2.92 -4.52 -6.49
CA THR A 30 -2.65 -3.08 -6.49
C THR A 30 -1.31 -2.80 -5.82
N ILE A 31 -0.52 -1.92 -6.43
CA ILE A 31 0.67 -1.33 -5.81
C ILE A 31 0.26 -0.01 -5.16
N ILE A 32 0.55 0.13 -3.89
CA ILE A 32 0.27 1.34 -3.11
C ILE A 32 1.59 2.06 -2.86
N VAL A 33 1.65 3.35 -3.24
CA VAL A 33 2.83 4.20 -3.13
C VAL A 33 2.58 5.21 -2.02
N SER A 34 3.34 5.11 -0.93
CA SER A 34 3.31 6.10 0.16
C SER A 34 3.98 7.41 -0.25
N LYS A 35 5.08 7.31 -1.00
CA LYS A 35 5.77 8.45 -1.59
C LYS A 35 6.54 8.07 -2.87
N ASN A 36 6.53 8.92 -3.90
CA ASN A 36 7.26 8.68 -5.16
C ASN A 36 8.77 8.71 -4.97
N GLU A 37 9.27 9.68 -4.19
CA GLU A 37 10.67 9.76 -3.76
C GLU A 37 10.72 9.55 -2.25
N TYR A 38 11.02 8.31 -1.84
CA TYR A 38 11.02 7.92 -0.42
C TYR A 38 12.42 7.98 0.20
N HIS A 39 12.56 8.73 1.29
CA HIS A 39 13.78 8.82 2.08
C HIS A 39 13.60 8.22 3.46
N CYS A 40 14.24 7.08 3.70
CA CYS A 40 14.09 6.34 4.97
C CYS A 40 14.64 7.07 6.21
N LEU A 41 15.45 8.12 6.05
CA LEU A 41 15.92 8.94 7.16
C LEU A 41 15.04 10.18 7.40
N ASP A 42 14.13 10.49 6.47
CA ASP A 42 13.15 11.56 6.63
C ASP A 42 12.00 11.07 7.51
N LYS A 43 11.71 11.84 8.55
CA LYS A 43 10.63 11.54 9.49
C LYS A 43 9.25 11.72 8.87
N ALA A 44 9.08 12.64 7.93
CA ALA A 44 7.82 12.83 7.23
C ALA A 44 7.49 11.59 6.39
N ASP A 45 8.49 11.04 5.71
CA ASP A 45 8.32 9.86 4.85
C ASP A 45 8.01 8.61 5.68
N GLN A 46 8.74 8.41 6.78
CA GLN A 46 8.44 7.37 7.76
C GLN A 46 7.00 7.48 8.26
N GLN A 47 6.56 8.68 8.64
CA GLN A 47 5.22 8.89 9.17
C GLN A 47 4.15 8.58 8.11
N ALA A 48 4.33 9.06 6.88
CA ALA A 48 3.39 8.78 5.79
C ALA A 48 3.27 7.28 5.49
N SER A 49 4.39 6.53 5.53
CA SER A 49 4.34 5.07 5.37
C SER A 49 3.62 4.39 6.53
N ASN A 50 3.89 4.80 7.76
CA ASN A 50 3.27 4.21 8.96
C ASN A 50 1.75 4.47 8.99
N ASP A 51 1.32 5.68 8.67
CA ASP A 51 -0.11 6.03 8.63
C ASP A 51 -0.83 5.20 7.56
N LEU A 52 -0.17 4.94 6.43
CA LEU A 52 -0.67 4.07 5.38
C LEU A 52 -0.80 2.61 5.83
N GLU A 53 0.20 2.09 6.54
CA GLU A 53 0.14 0.74 7.11
C GLU A 53 -0.99 0.59 8.13
N ILE A 54 -1.18 1.58 9.01
CA ILE A 54 -2.27 1.59 10.00
C ILE A 54 -3.64 1.55 9.30
N ILE A 55 -3.84 2.41 8.29
CA ILE A 55 -5.12 2.45 7.55
C ILE A 55 -5.37 1.12 6.83
N LEU A 56 -4.36 0.50 6.21
CA LEU A 56 -4.52 -0.79 5.56
C LEU A 56 -4.85 -1.91 6.55
N ALA A 57 -4.28 -1.87 7.75
CA ALA A 57 -4.61 -2.80 8.82
C ALA A 57 -6.04 -2.59 9.34
N ASP A 58 -6.46 -1.34 9.57
CA ASP A 58 -7.81 -1.00 10.04
C ASP A 58 -8.89 -1.42 9.02
N LEU A 59 -8.57 -1.35 7.72
CA LEU A 59 -9.44 -1.82 6.64
C LEU A 59 -9.43 -3.34 6.47
N GLY A 60 -8.58 -4.08 7.20
CA GLY A 60 -8.42 -5.52 7.08
C GLY A 60 -7.80 -5.97 5.75
N ILE A 61 -7.11 -5.06 5.05
CA ILE A 61 -6.49 -5.31 3.74
C ILE A 61 -5.05 -5.80 3.92
N LEU A 62 -4.38 -5.40 5.01
CA LEU A 62 -3.02 -5.82 5.33
C LEU A 62 -3.03 -7.18 6.06
N PRO A 63 -2.64 -8.29 5.40
CA PRO A 63 -2.63 -9.60 6.05
C PRO A 63 -1.48 -9.70 7.05
N LEU A 64 -1.64 -10.57 8.05
CA LEU A 64 -0.51 -10.93 8.90
C LEU A 64 0.47 -11.81 8.13
N TYR A 65 1.77 -11.66 8.42
CA TYR A 65 2.80 -12.52 7.81
C TYR A 65 2.54 -14.01 8.02
N SER A 66 1.92 -14.39 9.14
CA SER A 66 1.55 -15.78 9.45
C SER A 66 0.39 -16.33 8.60
N GLU A 67 -0.38 -15.47 7.95
CA GLU A 67 -1.56 -15.83 7.15
C GLU A 67 -1.24 -15.96 5.66
N MET A 68 -0.08 -15.46 5.23
CA MET A 68 0.39 -15.59 3.86
C MET A 68 0.86 -17.03 3.60
N LYS A 69 0.24 -17.69 2.63
CA LYS A 69 0.55 -19.07 2.20
C LYS A 69 1.41 -19.10 0.95
#